data_AF-A0A433KEY4-F1
#
_entry.id   AF-A0A433KEY4-F1
#
_cell.length_a   1.000
_cell.length_b   1.000
_cell.length_c   1.000
_cell.angle_alpha   90.00
_cell.angle_beta   90.00
_cell.angle_gamma   90.00
#
_symmetry.space_group_name_H-M   'P 1'
#
loop_
_entity.id
_entity.type
_entity.pdbx_description
1 polymer ?
#
loop_
_entity_poly.entity_id
_entity_poly.type
_entity_poly.pdbx_seq_one_letter_code
_entity_poly.pdbx_strand_id
1 'polypeptide(L)'
;MSSDIAVIKEFAESGISIPARMAIELLNRLEVAERERNQAHGVIAAVVSEIPHRDSRNGNAPGHSHSVPGVWDYDNGALAGKKCGWCAVWQEAEKIAESRGKP
;
A
#
# COMPACT_ATOMS: atom_id res chain seq x y z
N MET A 1 -1.42 10.86 -11.37
CA MET A 1 -2.01 11.93 -10.54
C MET A 1 -3.03 12.67 -11.39
N SER A 2 -4.25 12.90 -10.89
CA SER A 2 -5.27 13.64 -11.65
C SER A 2 -4.80 15.08 -11.87
N SER A 3 -4.96 15.58 -13.11
CA SER A 3 -4.50 16.91 -13.56
C SER A 3 -4.94 18.03 -12.63
N ASP A 4 -6.11 17.91 -12.03
CA ASP A 4 -6.76 19.00 -11.32
C ASP A 4 -6.08 19.30 -9.98
N ILE A 5 -5.57 18.27 -9.29
CA ILE A 5 -4.86 18.45 -8.01
C ILE A 5 -3.54 19.21 -8.21
N ALA A 6 -2.85 18.94 -9.32
CA ALA A 6 -1.58 19.59 -9.64
C ALA A 6 -1.79 21.09 -9.95
N VAL A 7 -2.78 21.40 -10.78
CA VAL A 7 -3.15 22.79 -11.12
C VAL A 7 -3.58 23.58 -9.88
N ILE A 8 -4.34 22.94 -8.98
CA ILE A 8 -4.80 23.61 -7.76
C ILE A 8 -3.67 23.85 -6.77
N LYS A 9 -2.71 22.92 -6.67
CA LYS A 9 -1.48 23.13 -5.89
C LYS A 9 -0.69 24.32 -6.42
N GLU A 10 -0.47 24.39 -7.73
CA GLU A 10 0.25 25.49 -8.36
C GLU A 10 -0.43 26.85 -8.12
N PHE A 11 -1.76 26.91 -8.19
CA PHE A 11 -2.52 28.12 -7.86
C PHE A 11 -2.38 28.50 -6.39
N ALA A 12 -2.52 27.53 -5.47
CA ALA A 12 -2.33 27.78 -4.04
C ALA A 12 -0.91 28.27 -3.72
N GLU A 13 0.11 27.65 -4.30
CA GLU A 13 1.53 28.01 -4.13
C GLU A 13 1.85 29.39 -4.71
N SER A 14 1.14 29.79 -5.77
CA SER A 14 1.26 31.10 -6.40
C SER A 14 0.42 32.19 -5.72
N GLY A 15 -0.28 31.88 -4.61
CA GLY A 15 -1.15 32.82 -3.91
C GLY A 15 -2.43 33.19 -4.68
N ILE A 16 -2.79 32.41 -5.71
CA ILE A 16 -3.99 32.61 -6.51
C ILE A 16 -5.18 32.05 -5.74
N SER A 17 -6.24 32.87 -5.60
CA SER A 17 -7.47 32.44 -4.92
C SER A 17 -8.12 31.28 -5.69
N ILE A 18 -8.43 30.20 -4.98
CA ILE A 18 -9.15 29.06 -5.54
C ILE A 18 -10.67 29.31 -5.45
N PRO A 19 -11.43 29.24 -6.55
CA PRO A 19 -12.88 29.30 -6.51
C PRO A 19 -13.49 28.28 -5.55
N ALA A 20 -14.45 28.72 -4.73
CA ALA A 20 -15.10 27.89 -3.71
C ALA A 20 -15.71 26.59 -4.28
N ARG A 21 -16.26 26.64 -5.49
CA ARG A 21 -16.79 25.45 -6.18
C ARG A 21 -15.72 24.38 -6.41
N MET A 22 -14.51 24.79 -6.80
CA MET A 22 -13.40 23.87 -7.04
C MET A 22 -12.86 23.29 -5.72
N ALA A 23 -12.85 24.09 -4.65
CA ALA A 23 -12.51 23.61 -3.30
C ALA A 23 -13.51 22.54 -2.81
N ILE A 24 -14.81 22.76 -2.98
CA ILE A 24 -15.86 21.79 -2.62
C ILE A 24 -15.70 20.49 -3.40
N GLU A 25 -15.42 20.57 -4.71
CA GLU A 25 -15.21 19.38 -5.53
C GLU A 25 -14.00 18.56 -5.07
N LEU A 26 -12.88 19.23 -4.73
CA LEU A 26 -11.71 18.55 -4.18
C LEU A 26 -11.99 17.89 -2.83
N LEU A 27 -12.71 18.56 -1.93
CA LEU A 27 -13.08 18.00 -0.64
C LEU A 27 -13.92 16.73 -0.82
N ASN A 28 -14.92 16.76 -1.70
CA ASN A 28 -15.73 15.58 -2.01
C ASN A 28 -14.88 14.42 -2.57
N ARG A 29 -13.93 14.73 -3.47
CA ARG A 29 -13.01 13.70 -4.02
C ARG A 29 -12.07 13.14 -2.96
N LEU A 30 -11.61 13.98 -2.03
CA LEU A 30 -10.78 13.54 -0.90
C LEU A 30 -11.57 12.61 0.02
N GLU A 31 -12.80 12.96 0.38
CA GLU A 31 -13.68 12.10 1.20
C GLU A 31 -13.94 10.75 0.55
N VAL A 32 -14.18 10.71 -0.77
CA VAL A 32 -14.35 9.45 -1.51
C VAL A 32 -13.05 8.64 -1.50
N ALA A 33 -11.92 9.27 -1.82
CA ALA A 33 -10.62 8.59 -1.83
C ALA A 33 -10.22 8.04 -0.45
N GLU A 34 -10.51 8.79 0.63
CA GLU A 34 -10.26 8.32 1.99
C GLU A 34 -11.14 7.13 2.36
N ARG A 35 -12.42 7.14 1.95
CA ARG A 35 -13.35 6.02 2.14
C ARG A 35 -12.88 4.77 1.40
N GLU A 36 -12.54 4.89 0.12
CA GLU A 36 -12.05 3.78 -0.70
C GLU A 36 -10.74 3.22 -0.15
N ARG A 37 -9.79 4.09 0.22
CA ARG A 37 -8.53 3.68 0.87
C ARG A 37 -8.80 2.91 2.16
N ASN A 38 -9.68 3.43 3.01
CA ASN A 38 -10.02 2.78 4.28
C ASN A 38 -10.68 1.41 4.08
N GLN A 39 -11.55 1.28 3.08
CA GLN A 39 -12.18 0.01 2.72
C GLN A 39 -11.15 -0.99 2.20
N ALA A 40 -10.27 -0.58 1.27
CA ALA A 40 -9.22 -1.43 0.73
C ALA A 40 -8.24 -1.89 1.82
N HIS A 41 -7.80 -0.97 2.68
CA HIS A 41 -6.93 -1.32 3.81
C HIS A 41 -7.62 -2.25 4.81
N GLY A 42 -8.93 -2.11 5.03
CA GLY A 42 -9.70 -3.02 5.87
C GLY A 42 -9.73 -4.45 5.30
N VAL A 43 -9.95 -4.59 4.00
CA VAL A 43 -9.90 -5.91 3.32
C VAL A 43 -8.50 -6.52 3.43
N ILE A 44 -7.44 -5.74 3.18
CA ILE A 44 -6.05 -6.21 3.30
C ILE A 44 -5.76 -6.70 4.72
N ALA A 45 -6.14 -5.92 5.74
CA ALA A 45 -5.93 -6.30 7.14
C ALA A 45 -6.66 -7.60 7.50
N ALA A 46 -7.90 -7.78 7.02
CA ALA A 46 -8.66 -9.01 7.22
C ALA A 46 -7.97 -10.21 6.54
N VAL A 47 -7.50 -10.06 5.31
CA VAL A 47 -6.75 -11.13 4.62
C VAL A 47 -5.48 -11.51 5.40
N VAL A 48 -4.75 -10.52 5.92
CA VAL A 48 -3.54 -10.77 6.72
C VAL A 48 -3.88 -11.51 8.02
N SER A 49 -4.98 -11.16 8.71
CA SER A 49 -5.37 -11.82 9.95
C SER A 49 -5.85 -13.26 9.76
N GLU A 50 -6.48 -13.57 8.64
CA GLU A 50 -6.97 -14.94 8.34
C GLU A 50 -5.83 -15.91 8.00
N ILE A 51 -4.68 -15.41 7.53
CA ILE A 51 -3.57 -16.27 7.13
C ILE A 51 -2.68 -16.56 8.35
N PRO A 52 -2.63 -17.81 8.85
CA PRO A 52 -1.98 -18.12 10.13
C PRO A 52 -0.53 -17.64 10.16
N HIS A 53 -0.13 -16.84 11.14
CA HIS A 53 1.27 -16.51 11.34
C HIS A 53 2.02 -17.78 11.75
N ARG A 54 2.94 -18.23 10.91
CA ARG A 54 3.86 -19.33 11.22
C ARG A 54 5.23 -18.73 11.48
N ASP A 55 5.85 -19.08 12.60
CA ASP A 55 7.19 -18.60 12.99
C ASP A 55 8.24 -18.86 11.90
N SER A 56 8.02 -19.88 11.07
CA SER A 56 8.88 -20.26 9.96
C SER A 56 8.89 -19.27 8.78
N ARG A 57 8.07 -18.21 8.78
CA ARG A 57 8.03 -17.26 7.66
C ARG A 57 9.17 -16.25 7.69
N ASN A 58 9.61 -15.80 8.87
CA ASN A 58 10.72 -14.85 9.04
C ASN A 58 10.68 -13.65 8.05
N GLY A 59 9.50 -13.09 7.76
CA GLY A 59 9.32 -11.99 6.78
C GLY A 59 9.08 -12.41 5.32
N ASN A 60 9.02 -13.71 5.01
CA ASN A 60 8.53 -14.23 3.74
C ASN A 60 7.00 -14.27 3.70
N ALA A 61 6.45 -14.19 2.49
CA ALA A 61 5.04 -14.38 2.28
C ALA A 61 4.58 -15.83 2.55
N PRO A 62 3.28 -16.05 2.81
CA PRO A 62 2.70 -17.38 2.93
C PRO A 62 3.05 -18.28 1.74
N GLY A 63 3.47 -19.51 2.03
CA GLY A 63 3.88 -20.49 1.02
C GLY A 63 5.31 -20.32 0.50
N HIS A 64 6.06 -19.32 0.98
CA HIS A 64 7.44 -19.08 0.56
C HIS A 64 8.41 -19.28 1.74
N SER A 65 9.62 -19.76 1.42
CA SER A 65 10.68 -20.03 2.39
C SER A 65 12.04 -19.70 1.79
N HIS A 66 12.24 -18.43 1.45
CA HIS A 66 13.54 -17.96 0.96
C HIS A 66 14.56 -17.88 2.09
N SER A 67 15.81 -18.24 1.78
CA SER A 67 16.95 -18.19 2.70
C SER A 67 17.24 -16.75 3.14
N VAL A 68 17.09 -15.80 2.21
CA VAL A 68 17.05 -14.37 2.51
C VAL A 68 15.60 -13.90 2.31
N PRO A 69 14.91 -13.44 3.37
CA PRO A 69 13.50 -13.06 3.27
C PRO A 69 13.21 -12.08 2.14
N GLY A 70 12.31 -12.48 1.24
CA GLY A 70 11.89 -11.69 0.09
C GLY A 70 12.89 -11.57 -1.06
N VAL A 71 13.91 -12.41 -1.11
CA VAL A 71 14.85 -12.51 -2.24
C VAL A 71 14.88 -13.94 -2.77
N TRP A 72 14.81 -14.12 -4.08
CA TRP A 72 14.88 -15.45 -4.69
C TRP A 72 16.24 -16.11 -4.41
N ASP A 73 16.18 -17.38 -4.00
CA ASP A 73 17.36 -18.19 -3.70
C ASP A 73 18.20 -18.48 -4.95
N TYR A 74 19.45 -18.89 -4.74
CA TYR A 74 20.44 -19.07 -5.81
C TYR A 74 20.03 -20.12 -6.86
N ASP A 75 19.18 -21.07 -6.47
CA ASP A 75 18.67 -22.16 -7.32
C ASP A 75 17.49 -21.74 -8.20
N ASN A 76 16.98 -20.51 -8.06
CA ASN A 76 15.90 -19.96 -8.89
C ASN A 76 16.38 -19.38 -10.23
N GLY A 77 17.60 -19.74 -10.66
CA GLY A 77 18.16 -19.41 -11.97
C GLY A 77 18.20 -17.91 -12.25
N ALA A 78 17.54 -17.46 -13.32
CA ALA A 78 17.53 -16.05 -13.72
C ALA A 78 16.85 -15.11 -12.69
N LEU A 79 16.11 -15.66 -11.72
CA LEU A 79 15.50 -14.89 -10.64
C LEU A 79 16.40 -14.76 -9.41
N ALA A 80 17.43 -15.60 -9.28
CA ALA A 80 18.33 -15.60 -8.13
C ALA A 80 18.85 -14.20 -7.78
N GLY A 81 18.80 -13.85 -6.49
CA GLY A 81 19.23 -12.55 -5.98
C GLY A 81 18.27 -11.39 -6.28
N LYS A 82 17.18 -11.61 -7.01
CA LYS A 82 16.15 -10.58 -7.28
C LYS A 82 15.08 -10.59 -6.20
N LYS A 83 14.44 -9.43 -6.02
CA LYS A 83 13.30 -9.26 -5.10
C LYS A 83 12.14 -10.18 -5.50
N CYS A 84 11.65 -10.98 -4.56
CA CYS A 84 10.47 -11.79 -4.72
C CYS A 84 9.22 -10.90 -4.65
N GLY A 85 8.47 -10.83 -5.76
CA GLY A 85 7.30 -9.96 -5.88
C GLY A 85 6.22 -10.27 -4.85
N TRP A 86 5.98 -11.56 -4.56
CA TRP A 86 4.97 -11.95 -3.59
C TRP A 86 5.36 -11.57 -2.15
N CYS A 87 6.60 -11.85 -1.75
CA CYS A 87 7.13 -11.43 -0.45
C CYS A 87 7.12 -9.91 -0.28
N ALA A 88 7.40 -9.16 -1.35
CA ALA A 88 7.32 -7.71 -1.34
C ALA A 88 5.92 -7.20 -1.04
N VAL A 89 4.90 -7.72 -1.74
CA VAL A 89 3.51 -7.34 -1.54
C VAL A 89 3.02 -7.73 -0.15
N TRP A 90 3.39 -8.92 0.32
CA TRP A 90 3.01 -9.40 1.65
C TRP A 90 3.55 -8.50 2.77
N GLN A 91 4.82 -8.09 2.70
CA GLN A 91 5.39 -7.17 3.69
C GLN A 91 4.67 -5.82 3.72
N GLU A 92 4.23 -5.29 2.57
CA GLU A 92 3.41 -4.07 2.55
C GLU A 92 2.00 -4.32 3.11
N ALA A 93 1.41 -5.49 2.84
CA ALA A 93 0.14 -5.89 3.42
C ALA A 93 0.21 -6.00 4.96
N GLU A 94 1.28 -6.58 5.50
CA GLU A 94 1.53 -6.66 6.94
C GLU A 94 1.64 -5.26 7.57
N LYS A 95 2.39 -4.34 6.95
CA LYS A 95 2.48 -2.94 7.42
C LYS A 95 1.12 -2.24 7.43
N ILE A 96 0.31 -2.44 6.38
CA ILE A 96 -1.05 -1.88 6.30
C ILE A 96 -1.93 -2.45 7.42
N ALA A 97 -1.80 -3.74 7.74
CA ALA A 97 -2.53 -4.37 8.82
C ALA A 97 -2.07 -3.85 10.20
N GLU A 98 -0.77 -3.75 10.44
CA GLU A 98 -0.19 -3.23 11.68
C GLU A 98 -0.60 -1.78 11.96
N SER A 99 -0.60 -0.92 10.94
CA SER A 99 -0.96 0.50 11.09
C SER A 99 -2.43 0.72 11.48
N ARG A 100 -3.28 -0.30 11.36
CA ARG A 100 -4.70 -0.25 11.78
C ARG A 100 -4.91 -0.75 13.21
N GLY A 101 -3.85 -1.15 13.90
CA GLY A 101 -3.95 -1.94 15.11
C GLY A 101 -4.22 -3.39 14.72
N LYS A 102 -3.26 -4.27 15.00
CA LYS A 102 -3.54 -5.70 14.98
C LYS A 102 -4.75 -5.94 15.90
N PRO A 103 -5.76 -6.74 15.52
CA PRO A 103 -6.82 -7.11 16.45
C PRO A 103 -6.22 -7.65 17.76
#